data_AF-A0A960MFG2-F1
#
_entry.id   AF-A0A960MFG2-F1
#
_cell.length_a   1.000
_cell.length_b   1.000
_cell.length_c   1.000
_cell.angle_alpha   90.00
_cell.angle_beta   90.00
_cell.angle_gamma   90.00
#
_symmetry.space_group_name_H-M   'P 1'
#
loop_
_entity.id
_entity.type
_entity.pdbx_description
1 polymer ?
#
loop_
_entity_poly.entity_id
_entity_poly.type
_entity_poly.pdbx_seq_one_letter_code
_entity_poly.pdbx_strand_id
1 'polypeptide(L)'
;MTSIFRSWFRRWFGLALTLVLSVSAAASAEETPAKKPLNFVNDIVPILTKADCNTGACHAKAITGQRGFLLSLLGFEPELDYEQIVKSGRGRRVFPPAPNQSLLMLKAANI
;
A
#
# COMPACT_ATOMS: atom_id res chain seq x y z
N MET A 1 38.00 -23.59 -57.21
CA MET A 1 37.36 -22.26 -57.25
C MET A 1 36.12 -22.20 -56.34
N THR A 2 36.25 -22.08 -55.00
CA THR A 2 35.07 -21.95 -54.10
C THR A 2 35.30 -21.18 -52.78
N SER A 3 36.51 -20.74 -52.42
CA SER A 3 36.74 -20.12 -51.09
C SER A 3 36.70 -18.59 -51.05
N ILE A 4 36.82 -17.90 -52.20
CA ILE A 4 36.90 -16.43 -52.26
C ILE A 4 35.53 -15.76 -52.06
N PHE A 5 34.43 -16.41 -52.49
CA PHE A 5 33.08 -15.84 -52.47
C PHE A 5 32.42 -15.80 -51.08
N ARG A 6 32.95 -16.52 -50.09
CA ARG A 6 32.36 -16.67 -48.75
C ARG A 6 32.78 -15.57 -47.76
N SER A 7 33.77 -14.75 -48.13
CA SER A 7 34.31 -13.70 -47.24
C SER A 7 33.61 -12.33 -47.37
N TRP A 8 33.00 -12.05 -48.53
CA TRP A 8 32.35 -10.78 -48.80
C TRP A 8 30.97 -10.64 -48.14
N PHE A 9 30.20 -11.73 -48.07
CA PHE A 9 28.83 -11.71 -47.56
C PHE A 9 28.73 -11.48 -46.04
N ARG A 10 29.81 -11.76 -45.29
CA ARG A 10 29.82 -11.73 -43.81
C ARG A 10 30.19 -10.37 -43.21
N ARG A 11 30.57 -9.39 -44.03
CA ARG A 11 31.01 -8.05 -43.58
C ARG A 11 30.00 -6.94 -43.85
N TRP A 12 29.06 -7.13 -44.78
CA TRP A 12 28.05 -6.11 -45.13
C TRP A 12 26.77 -6.14 -44.28
N PHE A 13 26.47 -7.27 -43.64
CA PHE A 13 25.27 -7.43 -42.79
C PHE A 13 25.50 -7.12 -41.30
N GLY A 14 26.69 -6.65 -40.91
CA GLY A 14 27.05 -6.45 -39.50
C GLY A 14 26.93 -5.02 -38.95
N LEU A 15 26.67 -4.02 -39.80
CA LEU A 15 26.78 -2.59 -39.41
C LEU A 15 25.46 -1.80 -39.46
N ALA A 16 24.37 -2.38 -39.98
CA ALA A 16 23.10 -1.66 -40.15
C ALA A 16 22.10 -1.85 -39.00
N LEU A 17 22.34 -2.78 -38.07
CA LEU A 17 21.32 -3.16 -37.06
C LEU A 17 21.45 -2.42 -35.71
N THR A 18 22.57 -1.74 -35.43
CA THR A 18 22.83 -1.18 -34.09
C THR A 18 22.45 0.29 -33.91
N LEU A 19 21.95 1.01 -34.93
CA LEU A 19 21.73 2.47 -34.83
C LEU A 19 20.26 2.91 -34.67
N VAL A 20 19.28 2.00 -34.71
CA VAL A 20 17.85 2.39 -34.66
C VAL A 20 17.26 2.37 -33.23
N LEU A 21 18.01 1.87 -32.24
CA LEU A 21 17.48 1.56 -30.90
C LEU A 21 17.73 2.63 -29.83
N SER A 22 17.90 3.92 -30.18
CA SER A 22 18.41 4.91 -29.22
C SER A 22 17.42 5.93 -28.64
N VAL A 23 16.20 6.14 -29.14
CA VAL A 23 15.38 7.26 -28.60
C VAL A 23 13.89 6.96 -28.58
N SER A 24 13.40 6.41 -27.46
CA SER A 24 11.99 6.48 -27.05
C SER A 24 11.88 6.16 -25.55
N ALA A 25 12.38 7.08 -24.73
CA ALA A 25 12.16 7.07 -23.28
C ALA A 25 11.65 8.44 -22.83
N ALA A 26 10.60 8.94 -23.49
CA ALA A 26 9.78 9.99 -22.91
C ALA A 26 8.89 9.30 -21.86
N ALA A 27 9.37 9.22 -20.63
CA ALA A 27 8.56 8.79 -19.50
C ALA A 27 7.38 9.75 -19.38
N SER A 28 6.17 9.25 -19.66
CA SER A 28 4.93 9.96 -19.39
C SER A 28 4.86 10.14 -17.88
N ALA A 29 5.10 11.35 -17.39
CA ALA A 29 4.82 11.71 -16.02
C ALA A 29 3.30 11.69 -15.84
N GLU A 30 2.77 10.57 -15.37
CA GLU A 30 1.39 10.49 -14.86
C GLU A 30 1.26 11.50 -13.72
N GLU A 31 0.51 12.56 -13.99
CA GLU A 31 0.18 13.59 -13.01
C GLU A 31 -0.63 12.93 -11.89
N THR A 32 0.03 12.70 -10.75
CA THR A 32 -0.59 11.97 -9.65
C THR A 32 -1.71 12.85 -9.10
N PRO A 33 -2.98 12.41 -9.15
CA PRO A 33 -4.09 13.26 -8.75
C PRO A 33 -3.87 13.67 -7.29
N ALA A 34 -4.04 14.98 -7.02
CA ALA A 34 -3.88 15.54 -5.69
C ALA A 34 -4.74 14.75 -4.69
N LYS A 35 -4.08 14.02 -3.78
CA LYS A 35 -4.77 13.10 -2.88
C LYS A 35 -5.60 13.93 -1.90
N LYS A 36 -6.93 13.78 -1.95
CA LYS A 36 -7.85 14.38 -0.97
C LYS A 36 -7.36 14.05 0.46
N PRO A 37 -7.38 15.01 1.40
CA PRO A 37 -7.04 14.72 2.79
C PRO A 37 -7.98 13.66 3.35
N LEU A 38 -7.41 12.69 4.07
CA LEU A 38 -8.18 11.64 4.73
C LEU A 38 -8.95 12.21 5.92
N ASN A 39 -10.19 11.76 6.07
CA ASN A 39 -11.04 12.02 7.22
C ASN A 39 -11.25 10.71 7.99
N PHE A 40 -10.90 10.69 9.28
CA PHE A 40 -10.98 9.47 10.09
C PHE A 40 -12.39 8.88 10.14
N VAL A 41 -13.41 9.72 10.33
CA VAL A 41 -14.80 9.30 10.45
C VAL A 41 -15.36 8.77 9.13
N ASN A 42 -15.04 9.44 8.01
CA ASN A 42 -15.61 9.09 6.72
C ASN A 42 -14.83 8.00 5.98
N ASP A 43 -13.52 7.90 6.21
CA ASP A 43 -12.64 7.01 5.44
C ASP A 43 -12.16 5.81 6.26
N ILE A 44 -12.01 5.92 7.58
CA ILE A 44 -11.42 4.85 8.41
C ILE A 44 -12.47 4.09 9.21
N VAL A 45 -13.37 4.79 9.91
CA VAL A 45 -14.45 4.15 10.69
C VAL A 45 -15.27 3.16 9.85
N PRO A 46 -15.67 3.44 8.59
CA PRO A 46 -16.44 2.49 7.80
C PRO A 46 -15.66 1.22 7.45
N ILE A 47 -14.33 1.30 7.33
CA ILE A 47 -13.47 0.13 7.13
C ILE A 47 -13.52 -0.77 8.38
N LEU A 48 -13.42 -0.17 9.57
CA LEU A 48 -13.49 -0.90 10.84
C LEU A 48 -14.86 -1.56 11.03
N THR A 49 -15.93 -0.85 10.68
CA THR A 49 -17.31 -1.36 10.73
C THR A 49 -17.51 -2.50 9.74
N LYS A 50 -17.06 -2.34 8.49
CA LYS A 50 -17.16 -3.39 7.46
C LYS A 50 -16.37 -4.65 7.83
N ALA A 51 -15.28 -4.50 8.59
CA ALA A 51 -14.47 -5.60 9.08
C ALA A 51 -14.94 -6.15 10.44
N ASP A 52 -16.14 -5.77 10.91
CA ASP A 52 -16.71 -6.19 12.21
C ASP A 52 -15.81 -5.92 13.43
N CYS A 53 -14.87 -4.99 13.31
CA CYS A 53 -13.94 -4.68 14.39
C CYS A 53 -14.62 -3.92 15.52
N ASN A 54 -15.57 -3.05 15.20
CA ASN A 54 -16.26 -2.16 16.14
C ASN A 54 -17.75 -2.50 16.33
N THR A 55 -18.22 -3.67 15.88
CA THR A 55 -19.66 -4.01 15.85
C THR A 55 -20.18 -4.70 17.10
N GLY A 56 -19.30 -5.20 17.98
CA GLY A 56 -19.73 -5.77 19.26
C GLY A 56 -18.91 -6.97 19.72
N ALA A 57 -18.53 -7.85 18.80
CA ALA A 57 -18.08 -9.20 19.16
C ALA A 57 -16.79 -9.26 19.99
N CYS A 58 -15.81 -8.41 19.67
CA CYS A 58 -14.46 -8.52 20.25
C CYS A 58 -13.90 -7.18 20.76
N HIS A 59 -13.79 -6.16 19.92
CA HIS A 59 -13.14 -4.89 20.30
C HIS A 59 -14.10 -3.78 20.67
N ALA A 60 -15.42 -3.96 20.54
CA ALA A 60 -16.35 -2.92 20.95
C ALA A 60 -16.26 -2.65 22.45
N LYS A 61 -16.17 -1.37 22.84
CA LYS A 61 -16.19 -0.86 24.21
C LYS A 61 -17.44 -1.33 24.96
N ALA A 62 -18.55 -1.49 24.25
CA ALA A 62 -19.79 -2.04 24.80
C ALA A 62 -19.60 -3.45 25.42
N ILE A 63 -18.61 -4.23 24.96
CA ILE A 63 -18.24 -5.56 25.50
C ILE A 63 -16.81 -5.52 26.06
N THR A 64 -16.39 -4.39 26.64
CA THR A 64 -15.07 -4.14 27.27
C THR A 64 -13.83 -4.09 26.36
N GLY A 65 -13.92 -4.57 25.12
CA GLY A 65 -12.77 -4.73 24.24
C GLY A 65 -11.84 -5.87 24.65
N GLN A 66 -10.72 -6.04 23.94
CA GLN A 66 -9.79 -7.16 24.18
C GLN A 66 -8.36 -6.66 24.36
N ARG A 67 -7.65 -7.19 25.37
CA ARG A 67 -6.22 -6.97 25.63
C ARG A 67 -5.85 -5.47 25.67
N GLY A 68 -6.73 -4.65 26.25
CA GLY A 68 -6.57 -3.20 26.35
C GLY A 68 -6.69 -2.47 25.01
N PHE A 69 -7.37 -3.06 24.03
CA PHE A 69 -7.79 -2.41 22.79
C PHE A 69 -9.31 -2.44 22.68
N LEU A 70 -9.91 -1.26 22.66
CA LEU A 70 -11.34 -1.04 22.60
C LEU A 70 -11.67 0.03 21.56
N LEU A 71 -12.80 -0.14 20.88
CA LEU A 71 -13.36 0.77 19.88
C LEU A 71 -14.81 1.08 20.25
N SER A 72 -15.27 2.29 20.02
CA SER A 72 -16.65 2.71 20.16
C SER A 72 -17.56 1.88 19.25
N LEU A 73 -18.79 1.62 19.69
CA LEU A 73 -19.73 0.83 18.91
C LEU A 73 -20.08 1.56 17.61
N LEU A 74 -19.79 0.95 16.46
CA LEU A 74 -20.05 1.50 15.12
C LEU A 74 -19.46 2.90 14.87
N GLY A 75 -18.45 3.33 15.65
CA GLY A 75 -17.86 4.66 15.52
C GLY A 75 -18.59 5.78 16.25
N PHE A 76 -19.41 5.47 17.26
CA PHE A 76 -20.16 6.46 18.04
C PHE A 76 -19.28 7.51 18.77
N GLU A 77 -18.05 7.14 19.11
CA GLU A 77 -17.06 8.03 19.75
C GLU A 77 -15.76 8.01 18.92
N PRO A 78 -15.71 8.70 17.76
CA PRO A 78 -14.59 8.58 16.82
C PRO A 78 -13.27 9.13 17.36
N GLU A 79 -13.31 10.11 18.26
CA GLU A 79 -12.12 10.60 18.95
C GLU A 79 -11.50 9.50 19.82
N LEU A 80 -12.33 8.77 20.58
CA LEU A 80 -11.88 7.64 21.38
C LEU A 80 -11.27 6.55 20.50
N ASP A 81 -11.89 6.23 19.36
CA ASP A 81 -11.34 5.26 18.40
C ASP A 81 -9.97 5.68 17.89
N TYR A 82 -9.83 6.96 17.51
CA TYR A 82 -8.56 7.51 17.09
C TYR A 82 -7.51 7.40 18.21
N GLU A 83 -7.85 7.72 19.44
CA GLU A 83 -6.93 7.62 20.57
C GLU A 83 -6.54 6.17 20.88
N GLN A 84 -7.46 5.23 20.77
CA GLN A 84 -7.19 3.80 20.98
C GLN A 84 -6.29 3.21 19.90
N ILE A 85 -6.45 3.65 18.66
CA ILE A 85 -5.64 3.22 17.52
C ILE A 85 -4.27 3.89 17.51
N VAL A 86 -4.21 5.21 17.67
CA VAL A 86 -2.98 5.98 17.38
C VAL A 86 -2.14 6.22 18.65
N LYS A 87 -2.78 6.56 19.77
CA LYS A 87 -2.06 7.03 20.98
C LYS A 87 -1.87 5.92 22.02
N SER A 88 -2.88 5.07 22.20
CA SER A 88 -2.93 4.09 23.28
C SER A 88 -1.94 2.94 23.10
N GLY A 89 -1.71 2.18 24.17
CA GLY A 89 -0.81 1.04 24.12
C GLY A 89 0.65 1.43 23.83
N ARG A 90 1.05 2.66 24.18
CA ARG A 90 2.38 3.25 23.93
C ARG A 90 2.69 3.42 22.43
N GLY A 91 1.68 3.74 21.62
CA GLY A 91 1.84 3.95 20.17
C GLY A 91 2.14 2.68 19.36
N ARG A 92 2.11 1.49 19.97
CA ARG A 92 2.52 0.23 19.32
C ARG A 92 1.61 -0.22 18.16
N ARG A 93 0.44 0.40 17.98
CA ARG A 93 -0.58 -0.03 17.02
C ARG A 93 -0.42 0.58 15.63
N VAL A 94 0.19 1.77 15.55
CA VAL A 94 0.46 2.46 14.29
C VAL A 94 1.94 2.79 14.22
N PHE A 95 2.59 2.33 13.16
CA PHE A 95 4.00 2.61 12.90
C PHE A 95 4.14 3.36 11.57
N PRO A 96 4.09 4.71 11.58
CA PRO A 96 4.10 5.51 10.35
C PRO A 96 5.29 5.27 9.42
N PRO A 97 6.53 5.05 9.92
CA PRO A 97 7.69 4.76 9.05
C PRO A 97 7.59 3.45 8.28
N ALA A 98 6.84 2.46 8.77
CA ALA A 98 6.55 1.22 8.05
C ALA A 98 5.10 0.76 8.32
N PRO A 99 4.11 1.32 7.59
CA PRO A 99 2.69 1.12 7.88
C PRO A 99 2.25 -0.34 7.88
N ASN A 100 2.82 -1.15 7.00
CA ASN A 100 2.63 -2.60 6.90
C ASN A 100 3.13 -3.38 8.13
N GLN A 101 4.04 -2.82 8.92
CA GLN A 101 4.50 -3.39 10.19
C GLN A 101 3.69 -2.90 11.40
N SER A 102 2.70 -2.04 11.18
CA SER A 102 1.79 -1.60 12.25
C SER A 102 1.07 -2.81 12.83
N LEU A 103 1.03 -2.93 14.17
CA LEU A 103 0.33 -4.04 14.82
C LEU A 103 -1.16 -4.08 14.45
N LEU A 104 -1.77 -2.93 14.14
CA LEU A 104 -3.13 -2.88 13.59
C LEU A 104 -3.25 -3.66 12.26
N MET A 105 -2.28 -3.54 11.36
CA MET A 105 -2.27 -4.23 10.06
C MET A 105 -1.95 -5.72 10.24
N LEU A 106 -0.94 -6.04 11.06
CA LEU A 106 -0.54 -7.42 11.31
C LEU A 106 -1.70 -8.24 11.91
N LYS A 107 -2.40 -7.67 12.91
CA LYS A 107 -3.55 -8.34 13.52
C LYS A 107 -4.76 -8.41 12.59
N ALA A 108 -5.04 -7.38 11.81
CA ALA A 108 -6.12 -7.41 10.83
C ALA A 108 -5.90 -8.48 9.74
N ALA A 109 -4.65 -8.72 9.33
CA ALA A 109 -4.29 -9.75 8.36
C ALA A 109 -4.08 -11.15 8.97
N ASN A 110 -4.27 -11.30 10.29
CA ASN A 110 -4.02 -12.53 11.04
C ASN A 110 -2.59 -13.11 10.85
N ILE A 111 -1.60 -12.22 10.89
CA ILE A 111 -0.16 -12.54 10.82
C ILE A 111 0.58 -12.16 12.10
#